data_AF-A0A1M4SLK7-F1
#
_entry.id   AF-A0A1M4SLK7-F1
#
_cell.length_a   1.000
_cell.length_b   1.000
_cell.length_c   1.000
_cell.angle_alpha   90.00
_cell.angle_beta   90.00
_cell.angle_gamma   90.00
#
_symmetry.space_group_name_H-M   'P 1'
#
loop_
_entity.id
_entity.type
_entity.pdbx_description
1 polymer ?
#
loop_
_entity_poly.entity_id
_entity_poly.type
_entity_poly.pdbx_seq_one_letter_code
_entity_poly.pdbx_strand_id
1 'polypeptide(L)' 'MKTVRDVVVLKEVANDLNDGKAFYDRREPGVGDYFWDSLLSDIESLVLYAGIHPKEYGFFRMLAKRFPYAIYYLI' A
#
# COMPACT_ATOMS: atom_id res chain seq x y z
N MET A 1 11.01 -11.86 11.65
CA MET A 1 10.60 -11.65 10.25
C MET A 1 9.95 -12.93 9.77
N LYS A 2 8.67 -12.89 9.35
CA LYS A 2 8.00 -14.06 8.78
C LYS A 2 8.39 -14.15 7.29
N THR A 3 8.64 -15.34 6.77
CA THR A 3 8.89 -15.54 5.34
C THR A 3 7.56 -15.44 4.59
N VAL A 4 7.34 -14.32 3.90
CA VAL A 4 6.20 -14.14 3.00
C VAL A 4 6.65 -14.50 1.59
N ARG A 5 5.87 -15.32 0.89
CA ARG A 5 6.15 -15.74 -0.49
C ARG A 5 5.35 -14.91 -1.49
N ASP A 6 4.09 -14.68 -1.17
CA ASP A 6 3.14 -13.99 -2.03
C ASP A 6 2.39 -12.92 -1.24
N VAL A 7 2.08 -11.81 -1.90
CA VAL A 7 1.20 -10.76 -1.38
C VAL A 7 -0.08 -10.79 -2.20
N VAL A 8 -1.20 -11.06 -1.55
CA VAL A 8 -2.53 -11.07 -2.18
C VAL A 8 -3.27 -9.82 -1.76
N VAL A 9 -3.72 -9.04 -2.74
CA VAL A 9 -4.49 -7.81 -2.51
C VAL A 9 -5.99 -8.09 -2.60
N LEU A 10 -6.74 -7.48 -1.69
CA LEU A 10 -8.20 -7.50 -1.76
C LEU A 10 -8.68 -6.59 -2.90
N LYS A 11 -9.91 -6.82 -3.37
CA LYS A 11 -10.52 -5.97 -4.40
C LYS A 11 -10.66 -4.53 -3.92
N GLU A 12 -10.95 -4.34 -2.64
CA GLU A 12 -11.06 -3.04 -1.97
C GLU A 12 -9.76 -2.25 -2.06
N VAL A 13 -8.61 -2.91 -1.90
CA VAL A 13 -7.30 -2.28 -2.06
C VAL A 13 -7.10 -1.78 -3.50
N ALA A 14 -7.53 -2.55 -4.51
CA ALA A 14 -7.48 -2.09 -5.89
C ALA A 14 -8.38 -0.87 -6.14
N ASN A 15 -9.56 -0.81 -5.52
CA ASN A 15 -10.43 0.36 -5.59
C ASN A 15 -9.77 1.58 -4.94
N ASP A 16 -9.19 1.44 -3.74
CA ASP A 16 -8.48 2.53 -3.04
C ASP A 16 -7.32 3.09 -3.87
N LEU A 17 -6.57 2.22 -4.56
CA LEU A 17 -5.48 2.63 -5.45
C LEU A 17 -6.00 3.36 -6.69
N ASN A 18 -7.09 2.89 -7.30
CA ASN A 18 -7.70 3.55 -8.45
C ASN A 18 -8.25 4.93 -8.09
N ASP A 19 -8.94 5.04 -6.95
CA ASP A 19 -9.49 6.30 -6.45
C ASP A 19 -8.38 7.28 -6.09
N GLY A 20 -7.31 6.82 -5.44
CA GLY A 20 -6.12 7.61 -5.13
C GLY A 20 -5.42 8.11 -6.40
N LYS A 21 -5.18 7.22 -7.38
CA LYS A 21 -4.61 7.59 -8.67
C LYS A 21 -5.41 8.70 -9.34
N ALA A 22 -6.73 8.50 -9.48
CA ALA A 22 -7.61 9.47 -10.10
C ALA A 22 -7.63 10.80 -9.32
N PHE A 23 -7.59 10.76 -7.99
CA PHE A 23 -7.55 11.96 -7.16
C PHE A 23 -6.29 12.78 -7.35
N TYR A 24 -5.12 12.13 -7.33
CA TYR A 24 -3.85 12.82 -7.48
C TYR A 24 -3.62 13.34 -8.91
N ASP A 25 -4.06 12.59 -9.92
CA ASP A 25 -3.96 13.01 -11.32
C ASP A 25 -4.80 14.26 -11.63
N ARG A 26 -5.95 14.41 -10.96
CA ARG A 26 -6.77 15.63 -11.05
C ARG A 26 -6.09 16.86 -10.44
N ARG A 27 -5.14 16.69 -9.52
CA ARG A 27 -4.40 17.79 -8.89
C ARG A 27 -3.25 18.27 -9.76
N GLU A 28 -2.50 17.32 -10.29
CA GLU A 28 -1.40 17.57 -11.22
C GLU A 28 -1.21 16.34 -12.11
N PRO A 29 -1.26 16.50 -13.45
CA PRO A 29 -1.10 15.38 -14.37
C PRO A 29 0.18 14.60 -14.11
N GLY A 30 0.07 13.27 -14.03
CA GLY A 30 1.19 12.36 -13.77
C GLY A 30 1.46 12.08 -12.29
N VAL A 31 0.93 12.88 -11.35
CA VAL A 31 1.06 12.57 -9.91
C VAL A 31 0.23 11.34 -9.54
N GLY A 32 -0.86 11.05 -10.27
CA GLY A 32 -1.61 9.80 -10.10
C GLY A 32 -0.77 8.56 -10.40
N ASP A 33 0.03 8.58 -11.45
CA ASP A 33 0.92 7.47 -11.80
C ASP A 33 2.03 7.32 -10.75
N TYR A 34 2.62 8.43 -10.31
CA TYR A 34 3.60 8.40 -9.23
C TYR A 34 3.03 7.87 -7.89
N PHE A 35 1.77 8.20 -7.60
CA PHE A 35 1.03 7.62 -6.48
C PHE A 35 0.91 6.10 -6.62
N TRP A 36 0.45 5.64 -7.78
CA TRP A 36 0.25 4.21 -8.04
C TRP A 36 1.55 3.43 -7.87
N ASP A 37 2.62 3.86 -8.53
CA ASP A 37 3.93 3.19 -8.48
C ASP A 37 4.52 3.19 -7.07
N SER A 38 4.37 4.30 -6.34
CA SER A 38 4.87 4.40 -4.96
C SER A 38 4.15 3.43 -4.02
N LEU A 39 2.82 3.34 -4.10
CA LEU A 39 2.05 2.46 -3.23
C LEU A 39 2.24 0.99 -3.60
N LEU A 40 2.32 0.68 -4.89
CA LEU A 40 2.61 -0.69 -5.35
C LEU A 40 3.99 -1.14 -4.84
N SER A 41 5.01 -0.30 -4.96
CA SER A 41 6.35 -0.58 -4.43
C SER A 41 6.35 -0.81 -2.91
N ASP A 42 5.55 -0.04 -2.16
CA ASP A 42 5.40 -0.25 -0.72
C ASP A 42 4.73 -1.61 -0.43
N ILE A 43 3.65 -1.97 -1.13
CA ILE A 43 2.95 -3.27 -1.00
C ILE A 43 3.89 -4.44 -1.31
N GLU A 44 4.65 -4.38 -2.41
CA GLU A 44 5.61 -5.43 -2.80
C GLU A 44 6.71 -5.62 -1.75
N SER A 45 7.10 -4.55 -1.04
CA SER A 45 8.10 -4.64 0.02
C SER A 45 7.66 -5.48 1.22
N LEU A 46 6.36 -5.81 1.35
CA LEU A 46 5.86 -6.72 2.37
C LEU A 46 6.44 -8.13 2.25
N VAL A 47 6.87 -8.56 1.06
CA VAL A 47 7.61 -9.83 0.90
C VAL A 47 8.84 -9.88 1.81
N LEU A 48 9.49 -8.73 2.03
CA LEU A 48 10.70 -8.61 2.84
C LEU A 48 10.38 -8.22 4.29
N TYR A 49 9.44 -7.31 4.50
CA TYR A 49 9.25 -6.63 5.79
C TYR A 49 7.98 -7.04 6.54
N ALA A 50 7.17 -7.95 6.01
CA ALA A 50 5.95 -8.37 6.69
C ALA A 50 6.23 -8.93 8.10
N GLY A 51 5.53 -8.32 9.06
CA GLY A 51 5.43 -8.77 10.45
C GLY A 51 6.27 -7.96 11.42
N ILE A 52 7.05 -6.99 10.91
CA ILE A 52 7.80 -6.06 11.76
C ILE A 52 6.98 -4.79 12.09
N HIS A 53 5.92 -4.52 11.34
CA HIS A 53 5.10 -3.33 11.50
C HIS A 53 4.26 -3.41 12.80
N PRO A 54 3.92 -2.26 13.42
CA PRO A 54 3.03 -2.24 14.57
C PRO A 54 1.62 -2.71 14.17
N LYS A 55 0.86 -3.21 15.15
CA LYS A 55 -0.54 -3.59 14.95
C LYS A 55 -1.49 -2.48 15.35
N GLU A 56 -2.49 -2.24 14.52
CA GLU A 56 -3.62 -1.36 14.80
C GLU A 56 -4.92 -1.98 14.29
N TYR A 57 -6.00 -1.84 15.06
CA TYR A 57 -7.29 -2.45 14.75
C TYR A 57 -7.23 -3.98 14.48
N GLY A 58 -6.22 -4.67 15.00
CA GLY A 58 -6.01 -6.11 14.79
C GLY A 58 -5.14 -6.48 13.58
N PHE A 59 -4.75 -5.51 12.76
CA PHE A 59 -3.96 -5.70 11.53
C PHE A 59 -2.56 -5.14 11.70
N PHE A 60 -1.58 -5.64 10.94
CA PHE A 60 -0.30 -4.96 10.81
C PHE A 60 -0.49 -3.70 9.96
N ARG A 61 0.06 -2.55 10.39
CA ARG A 61 -0.06 -1.27 9.68
C ARG A 61 1.30 -0.75 9.23
N MET A 62 1.51 -0.72 7.92
CA MET A 62 2.64 -0.05 7.29
C MET A 62 2.21 1.32 6.76
N LEU A 63 2.94 2.38 7.09
CA LEU A 63 2.69 3.69 6.50
C LEU A 63 3.39 3.77 5.13
N ALA A 64 2.69 4.30 4.13
CA ALA A 64 3.29 4.53 2.82
C ALA A 64 4.38 5.60 2.93
N LYS A 65 5.45 5.46 2.14
CA LYS A 65 6.64 6.29 2.26
C LYS A 65 6.48 7.69 1.68
N ARG A 66 5.60 7.84 0.68
CA ARG A 66 5.47 9.06 -0.14
C ARG A 66 4.13 9.75 -0.02
N PHE A 67 3.08 9.00 0.29
CA PHE A 67 1.71 9.47 0.31
C PHE A 67 1.09 9.22 1.70
N PRO A 68 0.09 10.02 2.12
CA PRO A 68 -0.54 9.92 3.43
C PRO A 68 -1.52 8.74 3.50
N TYR A 69 -1.03 7.53 3.22
CA TYR A 69 -1.79 6.28 3.18
C TYR A 69 -1.19 5.27 4.17
N ALA A 70 -2.05 4.35 4.62
CA ALA A 70 -1.65 3.22 5.45
C ALA A 70 -2.09 1.92 4.77
N ILE A 71 -1.19 0.95 4.73
CA ILE A 71 -1.41 -0.40 4.19
C ILE A 71 -1.64 -1.33 5.38
N TYR A 72 -2.87 -1.84 5.49
CA TYR A 72 -3.26 -2.80 6.52
C TYR A 72 -3.22 -4.22 5.97
N TYR A 73 -2.59 -5.14 6.69
CA TYR A 73 -2.43 -6.53 6.23
C TYR A 73 -2.38 -7.55 7.37
N LEU A 74 -2.55 -8.83 7.00
CA LEU A 74 -2.43 -10.00 7.87
C LEU A 74 -1.33 -10.94 7.34
N ILE A 75 -0.85 -11.85 8.20
CA ILE A 75 0.17 -12.87 7.87
C ILE A 75 -0.16 -14.21 8.49
#